data_AF-A0A4Q1HFD7-F1
#
_entry.id   AF-A0A4Q1HFD7-F1
#
_cell.length_a   1.000
_cell.length_b   1.000
_cell.length_c   1.000
_cell.angle_alpha   90.00
_cell.angle_beta   90.00
_cell.angle_gamma   90.00
#
_symmetry.space_group_name_H-M   'P 1'
#
loop_
_entity.id
_entity.type
_entity.pdbx_description
1 polymer ?
#
loop_
_entity_poly.entity_id
_entity_poly.type
_entity_poly.pdbx_seq_one_letter_code
_entity_poly.pdbx_strand_id
1 'polypeptide(L)'
;MDTSPFKDWPCGGSGKSLREHFEATNHRDAILYVEDIVAKHEALTEWQIRNLHSLVLKGIDPEQAGRYRQENVVTAGASTTPPDFLHLSVEMAALLDWYGHAGALHPVERAAELHTRFVKIHPFIDGNGRTGRLLLNFELMKEGYPPAILLKEDRLGYYDVLDTACVRGDYADITSLVAVSVQRSLDLYIGVLKLSQPPDRERPPPPA
;
A
#
# COMPACT_ATOMS: atom_id res chain seq x y z
N MET A 1 -9.14 35.99 -44.09
CA MET A 1 -8.52 36.34 -42.79
C MET A 1 -9.62 36.42 -41.77
N ASP A 2 -9.82 35.32 -41.04
CA ASP A 2 -10.23 35.38 -39.65
C ASP A 2 -9.63 34.12 -38.99
N THR A 3 -8.71 34.35 -38.07
CA THR A 3 -7.90 33.33 -37.39
C THR A 3 -8.32 33.32 -35.94
N SER A 4 -9.16 32.35 -35.55
CA SER A 4 -9.37 32.02 -34.14
C SER A 4 -9.55 30.50 -33.99
N PRO A 5 -8.54 29.79 -33.46
CA PRO A 5 -8.61 28.35 -33.21
C PRO A 5 -8.98 28.14 -31.73
N PHE A 6 -10.26 28.26 -31.40
CA PHE A 6 -10.77 27.81 -30.09
C PHE A 6 -12.10 27.10 -30.29
N LYS A 7 -12.03 25.96 -30.98
CA LYS A 7 -13.12 25.00 -31.05
C LYS A 7 -12.46 23.64 -31.20
N ASP A 8 -12.37 22.94 -30.07
CA ASP A 8 -12.26 21.48 -29.91
C ASP A 8 -11.61 21.16 -28.55
N TRP A 9 -12.35 21.47 -27.48
CA TRP A 9 -12.13 20.86 -26.17
C TRP A 9 -13.06 19.65 -26.08
N PRO A 10 -12.57 18.41 -25.95
CA PRO A 10 -13.44 17.29 -25.71
C PRO A 10 -14.00 17.40 -24.30
N CYS A 11 -15.29 17.72 -24.21
CA CYS A 11 -16.07 17.60 -22.99
C CYS A 11 -15.86 16.21 -22.39
N GLY A 12 -15.26 16.17 -21.19
CA GLY A 12 -15.06 14.96 -20.42
C GLY A 12 -16.38 14.26 -20.16
N GLY A 13 -16.51 13.06 -20.70
CA GLY A 13 -17.60 12.14 -20.39
C GLY A 13 -17.54 11.77 -18.92
N SER A 14 -18.65 11.99 -18.23
CA SER A 14 -18.93 11.60 -16.85
C SER A 14 -19.14 10.08 -16.72
N GLY A 15 -18.09 9.31 -17.01
CA GLY A 15 -18.02 7.87 -16.74
C GLY A 15 -16.61 7.52 -16.28
N LYS A 16 -16.47 6.91 -15.09
CA LYS A 16 -15.18 6.36 -14.64
C LYS A 16 -14.63 5.43 -15.72
N SER A 17 -13.34 5.52 -16.02
CA SER A 17 -12.75 4.70 -17.07
C SER A 17 -12.87 3.21 -16.73
N LEU A 18 -12.92 2.35 -17.75
CA LEU A 18 -12.91 0.89 -17.54
C LEU A 18 -11.70 0.45 -16.71
N ARG A 19 -10.57 1.15 -16.87
CA ARG A 19 -9.35 0.96 -16.06
C ARG A 19 -9.60 1.26 -14.58
N GLU A 20 -10.19 2.41 -14.24
CA GLU A 20 -10.50 2.76 -12.84
C GLU A 20 -11.45 1.74 -12.19
N HIS A 21 -12.39 1.19 -12.96
CA HIS A 21 -13.27 0.12 -12.49
C HIS A 21 -12.50 -1.16 -12.16
N PHE A 22 -11.58 -1.58 -13.05
CA PHE A 22 -10.71 -2.73 -12.78
C PHE A 22 -9.79 -2.46 -11.58
N GLU A 23 -9.19 -1.27 -11.47
CA GLU A 23 -8.32 -0.92 -10.34
C GLU A 23 -9.03 -1.07 -8.98
N ALA A 24 -10.29 -0.63 -8.88
CA ALA A 24 -11.08 -0.80 -7.67
C ALA A 24 -11.42 -2.28 -7.37
N THR A 25 -11.85 -3.03 -8.38
CA THR A 25 -12.23 -4.45 -8.23
C THR A 25 -11.02 -5.32 -7.89
N ASN A 26 -9.91 -5.10 -8.58
CA ASN A 26 -8.64 -5.78 -8.35
C ASN A 26 -8.09 -5.52 -6.95
N HIS A 27 -8.22 -4.28 -6.47
CA HIS A 27 -7.73 -3.95 -5.13
C HIS A 27 -8.52 -4.70 -4.05
N ARG A 28 -9.85 -4.85 -4.24
CA ARG A 28 -10.67 -5.71 -3.38
C ARG A 28 -10.18 -7.16 -3.42
N ASP A 29 -10.01 -7.75 -4.60
CA ASP A 29 -9.53 -9.13 -4.74
C ASP A 29 -8.16 -9.32 -4.06
N ALA A 30 -7.27 -8.33 -4.18
CA ALA A 30 -5.96 -8.36 -3.55
C ALA A 30 -6.02 -8.24 -2.02
N ILE A 31 -6.94 -7.45 -1.46
CA ILE A 31 -7.17 -7.40 -0.01
C ILE A 31 -7.68 -8.74 0.51
N LEU A 32 -8.64 -9.37 -0.18
CA LEU A 32 -9.15 -10.68 0.19
C LEU A 32 -8.04 -11.75 0.17
N TYR A 33 -7.11 -11.65 -0.77
CA TYR A 33 -5.93 -12.51 -0.80
C TYR A 33 -5.01 -12.27 0.40
N VAL A 34 -4.76 -11.01 0.78
CA VAL A 34 -3.99 -10.66 2.00
C VAL A 34 -4.66 -11.27 3.24
N GLU A 35 -5.98 -11.13 3.37
CA GLU A 35 -6.74 -11.72 4.49
C GLU A 35 -6.58 -13.24 4.56
N ASP A 36 -6.66 -13.92 3.42
CA ASP A 36 -6.53 -15.37 3.32
C ASP A 36 -5.15 -15.87 3.76
N ILE A 37 -4.07 -15.24 3.29
CA ILE A 37 -2.70 -15.64 3.64
C ILE A 37 -2.35 -15.31 5.10
N VAL A 38 -2.91 -14.23 5.64
CA VAL A 38 -2.80 -13.89 7.07
C VAL A 38 -3.52 -14.93 7.92
N ALA A 39 -4.76 -15.29 7.56
CA ALA A 39 -5.56 -16.28 8.29
C ALA A 39 -4.93 -17.69 8.29
N LYS A 40 -4.20 -18.03 7.23
CA LYS A 40 -3.45 -19.29 7.10
C LYS A 40 -2.06 -19.26 7.74
N HIS A 41 -1.65 -18.11 8.31
CA HIS A 41 -0.31 -17.90 8.85
C HIS A 41 0.81 -18.21 7.84
N GLU A 42 0.58 -17.89 6.56
CA GLU A 42 1.57 -18.10 5.52
C GLU A 42 2.71 -17.08 5.63
N ALA A 43 3.93 -17.52 5.32
CA ALA A 43 5.08 -16.64 5.25
C ALA A 43 5.02 -15.76 3.99
N LEU A 44 5.52 -14.53 4.07
CA LEU A 44 5.72 -13.69 2.90
C LEU A 44 6.83 -14.28 2.03
N THR A 45 6.51 -14.57 0.78
CA THR A 45 7.48 -15.11 -0.20
C THR A 45 7.46 -14.29 -1.48
N GLU A 46 8.44 -14.49 -2.35
CA GLU A 46 8.44 -13.85 -3.67
C GLU A 46 7.20 -14.21 -4.48
N TRP A 47 6.73 -15.46 -4.37
CA TRP A 47 5.50 -15.93 -5.02
C TRP A 47 4.27 -15.15 -4.52
N GLN A 48 4.16 -14.93 -3.21
CA GLN A 48 3.09 -14.12 -2.62
C GLN A 48 3.09 -12.68 -3.16
N ILE A 49 4.28 -12.06 -3.24
CA ILE A 49 4.43 -10.70 -3.77
C ILE A 49 4.02 -10.63 -5.24
N ARG A 50 4.45 -11.60 -6.07
CA ARG A 50 4.09 -11.67 -7.48
C ARG A 50 2.60 -11.91 -7.69
N ASN A 51 1.98 -12.78 -6.89
CA ASN A 51 0.54 -13.02 -6.95
C ASN A 51 -0.28 -11.80 -6.56
N LEU A 52 0.09 -11.11 -5.49
CA LEU A 52 -0.52 -9.84 -5.11
C LEU A 52 -0.46 -8.86 -6.28
N HIS A 53 0.71 -8.73 -6.90
CA HIS A 53 0.87 -7.88 -8.08
C HIS A 53 0.02 -8.33 -9.27
N SER A 54 -0.08 -9.64 -9.52
CA SER A 54 -0.96 -10.19 -10.57
C SER A 54 -2.43 -9.83 -10.34
N LEU A 55 -2.90 -9.88 -9.10
CA LEU A 55 -4.26 -9.45 -8.75
C LEU A 55 -4.44 -7.95 -8.98
N VAL A 56 -3.46 -7.14 -8.57
CA VAL A 56 -3.48 -5.67 -8.76
C VAL A 56 -3.61 -5.27 -10.24
N LEU A 57 -2.94 -5.97 -11.16
CA LEU A 57 -2.96 -5.68 -12.60
C LEU A 57 -3.96 -6.50 -13.43
N LYS A 58 -4.78 -7.34 -12.80
CA LYS A 58 -5.75 -8.22 -13.49
C LYS A 58 -6.68 -7.43 -14.41
N GLY A 59 -6.69 -7.75 -15.70
CA GLY A 59 -7.54 -7.04 -16.68
C GLY A 59 -7.11 -5.58 -16.98
N ILE A 60 -5.98 -5.13 -16.45
CA ILE A 60 -5.34 -3.84 -16.79
C ILE A 60 -4.16 -4.09 -17.72
N ASP A 61 -3.21 -4.91 -17.26
CA ASP A 61 -2.03 -5.31 -18.03
C ASP A 61 -1.66 -6.77 -17.67
N PRO A 62 -2.33 -7.75 -18.28
CA PRO A 62 -2.09 -9.17 -18.00
C PRO A 62 -0.69 -9.65 -18.40
N GLU A 63 -0.03 -8.96 -19.32
CA GLU A 63 1.30 -9.36 -19.81
C GLU A 63 2.40 -9.03 -18.79
N GLN A 64 2.20 -7.96 -18.02
CA GLN A 64 3.11 -7.51 -16.95
C GLN A 64 2.70 -8.01 -15.54
N ALA A 65 1.47 -8.49 -15.39
CA ALA A 65 0.92 -9.00 -14.13
C ALA A 65 1.84 -10.06 -13.48
N GLY A 66 2.37 -9.76 -12.29
CA GLY A 66 3.26 -10.64 -11.52
C GLY A 66 4.68 -10.82 -12.07
N ARG A 67 5.08 -10.10 -13.13
CA ARG A 67 6.40 -10.25 -13.77
C ARG A 67 7.29 -9.06 -13.48
N TYR A 68 8.53 -9.32 -13.06
CA TYR A 68 9.50 -8.26 -12.90
C TYR A 68 9.82 -7.58 -14.22
N ARG A 69 10.02 -6.26 -14.14
CA ARG A 69 10.39 -5.43 -15.30
C ARG A 69 11.68 -5.95 -15.93
N GLN A 70 11.75 -5.86 -17.25
CA GLN A 70 12.92 -6.25 -18.06
C GLN A 70 13.66 -5.03 -18.62
N GLU A 71 13.39 -3.87 -18.05
CA GLU A 71 13.96 -2.58 -18.46
C GLU A 71 14.15 -1.67 -17.24
N ASN A 72 15.04 -0.71 -17.40
CA ASN A 72 15.27 0.33 -16.39
C ASN A 72 14.20 1.41 -16.47
N VAL A 73 13.70 1.83 -15.31
CA VAL A 73 12.61 2.80 -15.19
C VAL A 73 13.03 3.95 -14.29
N VAL A 74 12.37 5.09 -14.47
CA VAL A 74 12.48 6.25 -13.58
C VAL A 74 11.14 6.44 -12.90
N THR A 75 11.16 6.58 -11.58
CA THR A 75 9.96 6.87 -10.79
C THR A 75 9.72 8.38 -10.79
N ALA A 76 8.64 8.83 -11.44
CA ALA A 76 8.31 10.24 -11.49
C ALA A 76 8.16 10.84 -10.08
N GLY A 77 8.92 11.90 -9.79
CA GLY A 77 8.90 12.58 -8.49
C GLY A 77 9.75 11.93 -7.39
N ALA A 78 10.45 10.83 -7.66
CA ALA A 78 11.41 10.26 -6.73
C ALA A 78 12.81 10.84 -6.94
N SER A 79 13.53 11.07 -5.85
CA SER A 79 14.94 11.50 -5.84
C SER A 79 15.92 10.33 -6.01
N THR A 80 15.42 9.09 -5.98
CA THR A 80 16.23 7.87 -6.17
C THR A 80 15.88 7.18 -7.49
N THR A 81 16.89 6.58 -8.12
CA THR A 81 16.68 5.69 -9.26
C THR A 81 16.59 4.25 -8.75
N PRO A 82 15.58 3.46 -9.18
CA PRO A 82 15.51 2.04 -8.87
C PRO A 82 16.78 1.28 -9.32
N PRO A 83 17.08 0.11 -8.72
CA PRO A 83 18.19 -0.74 -9.14
C PRO A 83 18.07 -1.16 -10.61
N ASP A 84 19.18 -1.60 -11.21
CA ASP A 84 19.14 -2.16 -12.56
C ASP A 84 18.22 -3.40 -12.61
N PHE A 85 17.45 -3.55 -13.69
CA PHE A 85 16.49 -4.66 -13.82
C PHE A 85 17.17 -6.04 -13.72
N LEU A 86 18.45 -6.15 -14.09
CA LEU A 86 19.26 -7.37 -13.96
C LEU A 86 19.49 -7.78 -12.49
N HIS A 87 19.38 -6.85 -11.55
CA HIS A 87 19.61 -7.10 -10.13
C HIS A 87 18.33 -7.38 -9.33
N LEU A 88 17.14 -7.26 -9.92
CA LEU A 88 15.86 -7.36 -9.19
C LEU A 88 15.69 -8.66 -8.42
N SER A 89 16.19 -9.78 -8.96
CA SER A 89 16.09 -11.07 -8.25
C SER A 89 16.92 -11.07 -6.96
N VAL A 90 18.11 -10.45 -6.98
CA VAL A 90 18.98 -10.33 -5.81
C VAL A 90 18.41 -9.34 -4.80
N GLU A 91 17.92 -8.20 -5.26
CA GLU A 91 17.32 -7.17 -4.41
C GLU A 91 16.05 -7.66 -3.70
N MET A 92 15.20 -8.42 -4.40
CA MET A 92 13.99 -9.01 -3.82
C MET A 92 14.31 -10.15 -2.85
N ALA A 93 15.35 -10.95 -3.12
CA ALA A 93 15.85 -11.93 -2.16
C ALA A 93 16.39 -11.25 -0.89
N ALA A 94 17.15 -10.16 -1.03
CA ALA A 94 17.66 -9.38 0.10
C ALA A 94 16.54 -8.71 0.92
N LEU A 95 15.48 -8.25 0.26
CA LEU A 95 14.27 -7.75 0.94
C LEU A 95 13.63 -8.82 1.83
N LEU A 96 13.42 -10.01 1.27
CA LEU A 96 12.77 -11.11 1.99
C LEU A 96 13.66 -11.65 3.12
N ASP A 97 14.97 -11.71 2.91
CA ASP A 97 15.94 -12.08 3.94
C ASP A 97 15.92 -11.09 5.12
N TRP A 98 15.99 -9.79 4.83
CA TRP A 98 15.84 -8.75 5.85
C TRP A 98 14.51 -8.89 6.61
N TYR A 99 13.41 -9.08 5.89
CA TYR A 99 12.07 -9.21 6.49
C TYR A 99 11.98 -10.43 7.43
N GLY A 100 12.62 -11.54 7.07
CA GLY A 100 12.71 -12.74 7.92
C GLY A 100 13.45 -12.52 9.25
N HIS A 101 14.34 -11.53 9.31
CA HIS A 101 15.13 -11.20 10.51
C HIS A 101 14.63 -9.93 11.24
N ALA A 102 13.62 -9.25 10.72
CA ALA A 102 13.10 -7.98 11.24
C ALA A 102 12.16 -8.14 12.47
N GLY A 103 12.09 -9.33 13.09
CA GLY A 103 11.17 -9.64 14.18
C GLY A 103 11.34 -8.76 15.44
N ALA A 104 12.52 -8.15 15.63
CA ALA A 104 12.79 -7.26 16.76
C ALA A 104 12.19 -5.84 16.60
N LEU A 105 11.82 -5.44 15.37
CA LEU A 105 11.17 -4.16 15.12
C LEU A 105 9.72 -4.17 15.61
N HIS A 106 9.20 -3.01 16.00
CA HIS A 106 7.77 -2.88 16.26
C HIS A 106 6.98 -3.17 14.97
N PRO A 107 5.83 -3.87 15.00
CA PRO A 107 5.06 -4.21 13.79
C PRO A 107 4.80 -3.04 12.83
N VAL A 108 4.49 -1.86 13.38
CA VAL A 108 4.27 -0.64 12.59
C VAL A 108 5.55 -0.15 11.90
N GLU A 109 6.70 -0.20 12.58
CA GLU A 109 8.01 0.12 11.99
C GLU A 109 8.36 -0.87 10.88
N ARG A 110 8.20 -2.17 11.16
CA ARG A 110 8.46 -3.24 10.19
C ARG A 110 7.58 -3.10 8.95
N ALA A 111 6.30 -2.78 9.11
CA ALA A 111 5.38 -2.54 8.00
C ALA A 111 5.80 -1.33 7.14
N ALA A 112 6.16 -0.22 7.78
CA ALA A 112 6.59 1.00 7.10
C ALA A 112 7.92 0.79 6.35
N GLU A 113 8.87 0.08 6.95
CA GLU A 113 10.16 -0.24 6.34
C GLU A 113 10.02 -1.26 5.19
N LEU A 114 9.20 -2.31 5.36
CA LEU A 114 8.89 -3.28 4.31
C LEU A 114 8.31 -2.58 3.06
N HIS A 115 7.32 -1.72 3.27
CA HIS A 115 6.73 -0.89 2.22
C HIS A 115 7.80 -0.05 1.51
N THR A 116 8.61 0.67 2.28
CA THR A 116 9.60 1.61 1.74
C THR A 116 10.68 0.87 0.93
N ARG A 117 11.24 -0.21 1.48
CA ARG A 117 12.25 -1.02 0.79
C ARG A 117 11.70 -1.62 -0.51
N PHE A 118 10.48 -2.14 -0.50
CA PHE A 118 9.84 -2.68 -1.70
C PHE A 118 9.62 -1.61 -2.78
N VAL A 119 9.08 -0.44 -2.42
CA VAL A 119 8.84 0.65 -3.37
C VAL A 119 10.15 1.22 -3.94
N LYS A 120 11.23 1.22 -3.14
CA LYS A 120 12.57 1.60 -3.57
C LYS A 120 13.15 0.63 -4.61
N ILE A 121 12.96 -0.68 -4.45
CA ILE A 121 13.38 -1.69 -5.43
C ILE A 121 12.60 -1.53 -6.75
N HIS A 122 11.32 -1.18 -6.65
CA HIS A 122 10.44 -0.92 -7.79
C HIS A 122 10.46 -2.06 -8.83
N PRO A 123 10.12 -3.30 -8.43
CA PRO A 123 10.37 -4.49 -9.26
C PRO A 123 9.45 -4.64 -10.47
N PHE A 124 8.32 -3.92 -10.53
CA PHE A 124 7.32 -4.04 -11.61
C PHE A 124 7.28 -2.79 -12.50
N ILE A 125 6.69 -2.90 -13.70
CA ILE A 125 6.50 -1.75 -14.62
C ILE A 125 5.46 -0.74 -14.08
N ASP A 126 4.36 -1.24 -13.51
CA ASP A 126 3.31 -0.47 -12.83
C ASP A 126 2.89 -1.25 -11.57
N GLY A 127 2.05 -0.69 -10.71
CA GLY A 127 1.45 -1.41 -9.58
C GLY A 127 2.34 -1.46 -8.33
N ASN A 128 3.57 -0.94 -8.36
CA ASN A 128 4.50 -0.95 -7.22
C ASN A 128 3.90 -0.27 -5.98
N GLY A 129 3.34 0.94 -6.12
CA GLY A 129 2.73 1.62 -4.96
C GLY A 129 1.52 0.87 -4.38
N ARG A 130 0.69 0.26 -5.23
CA ARG A 130 -0.50 -0.51 -4.81
C ARG A 130 -0.08 -1.79 -4.09
N THR A 131 0.89 -2.51 -4.66
CA THR A 131 1.45 -3.74 -4.07
C THR A 131 2.17 -3.42 -2.76
N GLY A 132 2.97 -2.35 -2.71
CA GLY A 132 3.67 -1.94 -1.49
C GLY A 132 2.72 -1.65 -0.33
N ARG A 133 1.59 -0.99 -0.58
CA ARG A 133 0.56 -0.76 0.46
C ARG A 133 -0.14 -2.05 0.90
N LEU A 134 -0.30 -3.02 0.01
CA LEU A 134 -0.80 -4.35 0.38
C LEU A 134 0.22 -5.09 1.25
N LEU A 135 1.52 -4.98 0.97
CA LEU A 135 2.58 -5.56 1.82
C LEU A 135 2.65 -4.90 3.20
N LEU A 136 2.47 -3.58 3.25
CA LEU A 136 2.33 -2.84 4.51
C LEU A 136 1.19 -3.42 5.35
N ASN A 137 0.01 -3.57 4.75
CA ASN A 137 -1.17 -4.06 5.44
C ASN A 137 -1.08 -5.54 5.77
N PHE A 138 -0.43 -6.36 4.94
CA PHE A 138 -0.11 -7.74 5.27
C PHE A 138 0.66 -7.83 6.59
N GLU A 139 1.71 -7.03 6.75
CA GLU A 139 2.50 -7.01 7.98
C GLU A 139 1.67 -6.57 9.20
N LEU A 140 0.91 -5.48 9.06
CA LEU A 140 0.04 -5.01 10.15
C LEU A 140 -1.00 -6.06 10.56
N MET A 141 -1.70 -6.64 9.59
CA MET A 141 -2.78 -7.59 9.84
C MET A 141 -2.27 -8.91 10.42
N LYS A 142 -1.10 -9.37 9.97
CA LYS A 142 -0.41 -10.53 10.52
C LYS A 142 -0.14 -10.39 12.03
N GLU A 143 0.16 -9.17 12.48
CA GLU A 143 0.43 -8.84 13.89
C GLU A 143 -0.83 -8.36 14.64
N GLY A 144 -2.02 -8.49 14.04
CA GLY A 144 -3.30 -8.15 14.67
C GLY A 144 -3.67 -6.66 14.67
N TYR A 145 -2.93 -5.82 13.93
CA TYR A 145 -3.29 -4.42 13.73
C TYR A 145 -4.32 -4.27 12.60
N PRO A 146 -5.21 -3.26 12.67
CA PRO A 146 -6.05 -2.94 11.53
C PRO A 146 -5.21 -2.40 10.36
N PRO A 147 -5.69 -2.53 9.12
CA PRO A 147 -4.99 -1.98 7.97
C PRO A 147 -4.85 -0.45 8.08
N ALA A 148 -3.69 0.06 7.65
CA ALA A 148 -3.45 1.48 7.56
C ALA A 148 -4.07 2.03 6.27
N ILE A 149 -4.98 2.99 6.42
CA ILE A 149 -5.59 3.69 5.29
C ILE A 149 -4.84 5.01 5.08
N LEU A 150 -4.07 5.07 4.00
CA LEU A 150 -3.40 6.30 3.56
C LEU A 150 -4.40 7.14 2.76
N LEU A 151 -4.86 8.24 3.36
CA LEU A 151 -5.88 9.09 2.77
C LEU A 151 -5.34 9.87 1.57
N LYS A 152 -6.22 10.21 0.62
CA LYS A 152 -5.86 10.92 -0.61
C LYS A 152 -5.36 12.33 -0.30
N GLU A 153 -5.89 12.94 0.75
CA GLU A 153 -5.54 14.26 1.25
C GLU A 153 -4.09 14.29 1.75
N ASP A 154 -3.58 13.16 2.26
CA ASP A 154 -2.23 13.01 2.78
C ASP A 154 -1.20 12.64 1.70
N ARG A 155 -1.61 12.55 0.42
CA ARG A 155 -0.82 11.96 -0.67
C ARG A 155 0.52 12.66 -0.90
N LEU A 156 0.55 14.00 -0.85
CA LEU A 156 1.80 14.76 -1.05
C LEU A 156 2.78 14.49 0.11
N GLY A 157 2.32 14.66 1.36
CA GLY A 157 3.15 14.37 2.53
C GLY A 157 3.63 12.92 2.57
N TYR A 158 2.78 11.97 2.16
CA TYR A 158 3.18 10.56 2.01
C TYR A 158 4.34 10.38 1.02
N TYR A 159 4.30 11.03 -0.14
CA TYR A 159 5.39 10.91 -1.11
C TYR A 159 6.68 11.57 -0.61
N ASP A 160 6.60 12.71 0.08
CA ASP A 160 7.76 13.41 0.60
C ASP A 160 8.49 12.58 1.68
N VAL A 161 7.75 12.00 2.62
CA VAL A 161 8.35 11.14 3.65
C VAL A 161 8.85 9.82 3.08
N LEU A 162 8.17 9.28 2.07
CA LEU A 162 8.60 8.06 1.39
C LEU A 162 9.91 8.30 0.61
N ASP A 163 10.00 9.42 -0.10
CA ASP A 163 11.21 9.76 -0.85
C ASP A 163 12.39 10.02 0.10
N THR A 164 12.14 10.74 1.21
CA THR A 164 13.15 10.95 2.26
C THR A 164 13.67 9.63 2.81
N ALA A 165 12.77 8.69 3.11
CA ALA A 165 13.14 7.36 3.60
C ALA A 165 13.92 6.55 2.55
N CYS A 166 13.52 6.62 1.27
CA CYS A 166 14.24 5.98 0.17
C CYS A 166 15.66 6.53 0.00
N VAL A 167 15.85 7.85 0.11
CA VAL A 167 17.15 8.51 -0.05
C VAL A 167 18.07 8.27 1.16
N ARG A 168 17.56 8.47 2.38
CA ARG A 168 18.37 8.54 3.59
C ARG A 168 18.46 7.23 4.36
N GLY A 169 17.54 6.30 4.12
CA GLY A 169 17.38 5.10 4.95
C GLY A 169 16.87 5.42 6.36
N ASP A 170 16.26 6.61 6.55
CA ASP A 170 15.61 7.00 7.78
C ASP A 170 14.10 6.75 7.67
N TYR A 171 13.59 5.82 8.47
CA TYR A 171 12.20 5.38 8.42
C TYR A 171 11.30 6.04 9.48
N ALA A 172 11.80 6.99 10.27
CA ALA A 172 11.06 7.56 11.40
C ALA A 172 9.78 8.29 10.95
N ASP A 173 9.87 9.11 9.90
CA ASP A 173 8.73 9.90 9.42
C ASP A 173 7.66 9.04 8.75
N ILE A 174 8.07 8.06 7.92
CA ILE A 174 7.12 7.12 7.31
C ILE A 174 6.47 6.23 8.38
N THR A 175 7.22 5.78 9.39
CA THR A 175 6.67 5.04 10.53
C THR A 175 5.62 5.88 11.26
N SER A 176 5.93 7.14 11.54
CA SER A 176 5.00 8.06 12.22
C SER A 176 3.72 8.25 11.41
N LEU A 177 3.84 8.42 10.10
CA LEU A 177 2.69 8.53 9.20
C LEU A 177 1.82 7.27 9.22
N VAL A 178 2.43 6.08 9.15
CA VAL A 178 1.71 4.80 9.25
C VAL A 178 1.05 4.64 10.61
N ALA A 179 1.74 5.00 11.71
CA ALA A 179 1.20 4.94 13.06
C ALA A 179 -0.07 5.80 13.20
N VAL A 180 -0.05 7.03 12.67
CA VAL A 180 -1.23 7.91 12.65
C VAL A 180 -2.37 7.32 11.82
N SER A 181 -2.06 6.66 10.70
CA SER A 181 -3.09 5.96 9.90
C SER A 181 -3.67 4.74 10.62
N VAL A 182 -2.85 3.96 11.33
CA VAL A 182 -3.30 2.83 12.17
C VAL A 182 -4.17 3.33 13.31
N GLN A 183 -3.78 4.42 13.98
CA GLN A 183 -4.57 5.03 15.05
C GLN A 183 -5.95 5.48 14.54
N ARG A 184 -6.00 6.16 13.39
CA ARG A 184 -7.27 6.53 12.73
C ARG A 184 -8.14 5.30 12.46
N SER A 185 -7.57 4.21 11.96
CA SER A 185 -8.30 2.96 11.75
C SER A 185 -8.83 2.38 13.06
N LEU A 186 -8.02 2.34 14.13
CA LEU A 186 -8.45 1.87 15.45
C LEU A 186 -9.61 2.71 16.01
N ASP A 187 -9.51 4.04 15.92
CA ASP A 187 -10.54 4.96 16.39
C ASP A 187 -11.88 4.74 15.66
N LEU A 188 -11.84 4.47 14.35
CA LEU A 188 -13.02 4.11 13.57
C LEU A 188 -13.65 2.79 14.06
N TYR A 189 -12.84 1.75 14.25
CA TYR A 189 -13.32 0.44 14.70
C TYR A 189 -13.93 0.53 16.10
N ILE A 190 -13.23 1.19 17.03
CA ILE A 190 -13.71 1.42 18.39
C ILE A 190 -14.97 2.29 18.39
N GLY A 191 -15.03 3.33 17.55
CA GLY A 191 -16.19 4.18 17.38
C GLY A 191 -17.44 3.41 16.97
N VAL A 192 -17.32 2.53 15.96
CA VAL A 192 -18.42 1.65 15.53
C VAL A 192 -18.85 0.71 16.66
N LEU A 193 -17.91 0.08 17.37
CA LEU A 193 -18.23 -0.83 18.48
C LEU A 193 -18.89 -0.11 19.66
N LYS A 194 -18.50 1.14 19.97
CA LYS A 194 -19.12 1.96 21.01
C LYS A 194 -20.52 2.45 20.61
N LEU A 195 -20.74 2.79 19.34
CA LEU A 195 -22.08 3.09 18.80
C LEU A 195 -22.98 1.85 18.71
N SER A 196 -22.39 0.65 18.75
CA SER A 196 -23.10 -0.63 18.78
C SER A 196 -23.51 -1.04 20.20
N GLN A 197 -23.02 -0.37 21.25
CA GLN A 197 -23.54 -0.57 22.60
C GLN A 197 -24.84 0.24 22.77
N PRO A 198 -25.94 -0.37 23.24
CA PRO A 198 -27.13 0.42 23.58
C PRO A 198 -26.73 1.51 24.58
N PRO A 199 -27.33 2.72 24.51
CA PRO A 199 -27.04 3.78 25.46
C PRO A 199 -27.18 3.21 26.87
N ASP A 200 -26.17 3.46 27.70
CA ASP A 200 -26.02 2.94 29.06
C ASP A 200 -27.37 3.08 29.79
N ARG A 201 -28.12 1.97 29.91
CA ARG A 201 -29.35 1.97 30.68
C ARG A 201 -28.93 2.08 32.14
N GLU A 202 -28.97 3.31 32.65
CA GLU A 202 -28.92 3.70 34.06
C GLU A 202 -28.38 2.61 34.98
N ARG A 203 -27.06 2.58 35.18
CA ARG A 203 -26.52 1.90 36.37
C ARG A 203 -27.14 2.56 37.60
N PRO A 204 -27.86 1.83 38.46
CA PRO A 204 -28.37 2.41 39.68
C PRO A 204 -27.19 2.90 40.53
N PRO A 205 -27.34 4.04 41.23
CA PRO A 205 -26.27 4.57 42.07
C PRO A 205 -25.89 3.56 43.15
N PRO A 206 -24.62 3.54 43.59
CA PRO A 206 -24.18 2.62 44.63
C PRO A 206 -24.97 2.87 45.93
N PRO A 207 -25.24 1.80 46.71
CA PRO A 207 -25.98 1.92 47.96
C PRO A 207 -25.22 2.82 48.95
N ALA A 208 -26.00 3.62 49.69
CA ALA A 208 -25.55 4.60 50.68
C ALA A 208 -24.84 3.95 51.87
#